data_AF-A0A7X9D4P9-F1
#
_entry.id   AF-A0A7X9D4P9-F1
#
_cell.length_a   1.000
_cell.length_b   1.000
_cell.length_c   1.000
_cell.angle_alpha   90.00
_cell.angle_beta   90.00
_cell.angle_gamma   90.00
#
_symmetry.space_group_name_H-M   'P 1'
#
loop_
_entity.id
_entity.type
_entity.pdbx_description
1 polymer ?
#
loop_
_entity_poly.entity_id
_entity_poly.type
_entity_poly.pdbx_seq_one_letter_code
_entity_poly.pdbx_strand_id
1 'polypeptide(L)'
;MRYSKFLLTMTLALLYGTLLYAQDPQGGQNPPNFEEIAAKEADNLMKEFDLDFRQVFLIDSMLQDMMPKMNEEMSAIQRSGATNREIYMITYDKWLDAIDKEYEKIFDDDQWKRYLKSARGREKRKRDKRMAKRENN
;
A
#
# COMPACT_ATOMS: atom_id res chain seq x y z
N MET A 1 13.63 -28.24 -56.70
CA MET A 1 13.55 -28.46 -55.24
C MET A 1 14.62 -27.66 -54.50
N ARG A 2 14.47 -26.34 -54.29
CA ARG A 2 15.47 -25.50 -53.58
C ARG A 2 14.88 -24.61 -52.47
N TYR A 3 13.56 -24.63 -52.26
CA TYR A 3 12.89 -23.84 -51.22
C TYR A 3 12.43 -24.65 -49.99
N SER A 4 12.46 -25.99 -50.08
CA SER A 4 12.00 -26.88 -49.00
C SER A 4 12.90 -26.83 -47.75
N LYS A 5 14.20 -26.55 -47.90
CA LYS A 5 15.13 -26.44 -46.76
C LYS A 5 15.07 -25.07 -46.05
N PHE A 6 14.66 -24.02 -46.76
CA PHE A 6 14.53 -22.66 -46.20
C PHE A 6 13.21 -22.46 -45.43
N LEU A 7 12.15 -23.15 -45.84
CA LEU A 7 10.87 -23.14 -45.12
C LEU A 7 10.91 -23.95 -43.82
N LEU A 8 11.76 -24.98 -43.73
CA LEU A 8 11.88 -25.82 -42.53
C LEU A 8 12.70 -25.14 -41.41
N THR A 9 13.61 -24.22 -41.74
CA THR A 9 14.40 -23.48 -40.74
C THR A 9 13.67 -22.28 -40.16
N MET A 10 12.77 -21.63 -40.91
CA MET A 10 11.96 -20.51 -40.40
C MET A 10 10.87 -20.93 -39.41
N THR A 11 10.28 -22.11 -39.54
CA THR A 11 9.26 -22.62 -38.60
C THR A 11 9.83 -23.09 -37.27
N LEU A 12 11.11 -23.49 -37.23
CA LEU A 12 11.76 -23.92 -35.97
C LEU A 12 12.21 -22.74 -35.09
N ALA A 13 12.41 -21.55 -35.67
CA ALA A 13 12.82 -20.34 -34.95
C ALA A 13 11.67 -19.64 -34.21
N LEU A 14 10.42 -19.88 -34.62
CA LEU A 14 9.22 -19.30 -34.01
C LEU A 14 8.72 -20.05 -32.75
N LEU A 15 9.26 -21.24 -32.47
CA LEU A 15 8.85 -22.09 -31.33
C LEU A 15 9.66 -21.86 -30.04
N TYR A 16 10.70 -21.04 -30.05
CA TYR A 16 11.54 -20.75 -28.86
C TYR A 16 11.19 -19.43 -28.16
N GLY A 17 10.20 -18.66 -28.65
CA GLY A 17 9.89 -17.32 -28.15
C GLY A 17 8.85 -17.24 -27.01
N THR A 18 8.17 -18.34 -26.66
CA THR A 18 6.99 -18.28 -25.75
C THR A 18 7.21 -18.89 -24.36
N LEU A 19 8.44 -19.29 -24.00
CA LEU A 19 8.74 -19.92 -22.70
C LEU A 19 9.47 -19.01 -21.70
N LEU A 20 9.52 -17.69 -21.95
CA LEU A 20 10.05 -16.71 -20.99
C LEU A 20 8.94 -15.79 -20.44
N TYR A 21 7.80 -16.38 -20.08
CA TYR A 21 7.13 -15.91 -18.88
C TYR A 21 7.70 -16.76 -17.75
N ALA A 22 8.73 -16.24 -17.09
CA ALA A 22 9.02 -16.64 -15.73
C ALA A 22 7.73 -16.36 -14.94
N GLN A 23 6.91 -17.41 -14.77
CA GLN A 23 5.94 -17.45 -13.72
C GLN A 23 6.76 -17.29 -12.45
N ASP A 24 6.72 -16.10 -11.87
CA ASP A 24 7.20 -15.85 -10.53
C ASP A 24 6.62 -16.99 -9.66
N PRO A 25 7.45 -17.88 -9.07
CA PRO A 25 6.95 -18.99 -8.26
C PRO A 25 6.31 -18.52 -6.93
N GLN A 26 6.01 -17.23 -6.79
CA GLN A 26 5.48 -16.61 -5.59
C GLN A 26 3.95 -16.71 -5.52
N GLY A 27 3.44 -17.93 -5.71
CA GLY A 27 2.18 -18.36 -5.13
C GLY A 27 2.26 -18.57 -3.60
N GLY A 28 3.43 -18.35 -3.00
CA GLY A 28 3.60 -18.21 -1.56
C GLY A 28 3.50 -16.74 -1.16
N GLN A 29 2.41 -16.36 -0.49
CA GLN A 29 2.33 -15.08 0.21
C GLN A 29 3.37 -15.08 1.33
N ASN A 30 4.58 -14.59 1.06
CA ASN A 30 5.43 -14.14 2.15
C ASN A 30 4.65 -13.02 2.88
N PRO A 31 4.59 -13.04 4.22
CA PRO A 31 3.96 -11.95 4.96
C PRO A 31 4.60 -10.62 4.55
N PRO A 32 3.83 -9.51 4.49
CA PRO A 32 4.38 -8.22 4.10
C PRO A 32 5.58 -7.86 4.99
N ASN A 33 6.67 -7.39 4.38
CA ASN A 33 7.80 -6.85 5.12
C ASN A 33 7.45 -5.45 5.65
N PHE A 34 6.83 -5.38 6.82
CA PHE A 34 6.36 -4.11 7.38
C PHE A 34 7.48 -3.13 7.72
N GLU A 35 8.69 -3.61 8.04
CA GLU A 35 9.86 -2.76 8.26
C GLU A 35 10.21 -1.98 6.99
N GLU A 36 10.32 -2.66 5.86
CA GLU A 36 10.62 -2.01 4.58
C GLU A 36 9.50 -1.08 4.11
N ILE A 37 8.24 -1.47 4.32
CA ILE A 37 7.08 -0.65 3.95
C ILE A 37 7.03 0.63 4.80
N ALA A 38 7.26 0.52 6.10
CA ALA A 38 7.30 1.64 7.04
C ALA A 38 8.44 2.61 6.69
N ALA A 39 9.66 2.10 6.51
CA ALA A 39 10.82 2.90 6.14
C ALA A 39 10.58 3.64 4.82
N LYS A 40 10.04 2.96 3.80
CA LYS A 40 9.71 3.57 2.52
C LYS A 40 8.66 4.66 2.64
N GLU A 41 7.63 4.47 3.46
CA GLU A 41 6.61 5.49 3.66
C GLU A 41 7.17 6.70 4.43
N ALA A 42 8.00 6.47 5.45
CA ALA A 42 8.70 7.54 6.16
C ALA A 42 9.59 8.36 5.21
N ASP A 43 10.35 7.70 4.32
CA ASP A 43 11.16 8.35 3.28
C ASP A 43 10.32 9.15 2.28
N ASN A 44 9.14 8.64 1.90
CA ASN A 44 8.24 9.36 1.01
C ASN A 44 7.72 10.64 1.67
N LEU A 45 7.30 10.53 2.94
CA LEU A 45 6.81 11.67 3.72
C LEU A 45 7.94 12.68 3.97
N MET A 46 9.17 12.21 4.21
CA MET A 46 10.36 13.07 4.28
C MET A 46 10.49 13.95 3.05
N LYS A 47 10.45 13.34 1.86
CA LYS A 47 10.60 14.06 0.58
C LYS A 47 9.41 14.98 0.29
N GLU A 48 8.20 14.53 0.61
CA GLU A 48 6.99 15.30 0.30
C GLU A 48 6.82 16.50 1.24
N PHE A 49 7.15 16.35 2.52
CA PHE A 49 6.87 17.34 3.55
C PHE A 49 8.11 17.97 4.18
N ASP A 50 9.32 17.65 3.70
CA ASP A 50 10.59 18.16 4.24
C ASP A 50 10.72 17.85 5.74
N LEU A 51 10.55 16.57 6.08
CA LEU A 51 10.62 16.12 7.47
C LEU A 51 12.07 16.01 7.92
N ASP A 52 12.33 16.36 9.18
CA ASP A 52 13.64 16.15 9.79
C ASP A 52 13.87 14.67 10.16
N PHE A 53 15.12 14.30 10.44
CA PHE A 53 15.48 12.91 10.78
C PHE A 53 14.74 12.36 11.99
N ARG A 54 14.41 13.20 12.99
CA ARG A 54 13.66 12.76 14.17
C ARG A 54 12.22 12.45 13.79
N GLN A 55 11.59 13.28 12.97
CA GLN A 55 10.24 13.06 12.48
C GLN A 55 10.16 11.79 11.62
N VAL A 56 11.13 11.57 10.73
CA VAL A 56 11.24 10.34 9.92
C VAL A 56 11.35 9.11 10.82
N PHE A 57 12.24 9.15 11.83
CA PHE A 57 12.40 8.05 12.79
C PHE A 57 11.10 7.74 13.56
N LEU A 58 10.39 8.79 14.02
CA LEU A 58 9.13 8.62 14.75
C LEU A 58 8.04 8.00 13.86
N ILE A 59 7.96 8.41 12.59
CA ILE A 59 7.00 7.87 11.62
C ILE A 59 7.31 6.42 11.32
N ASP A 60 8.57 6.10 11.00
CA ASP A 60 8.98 4.72 10.72
C ASP A 60 8.66 3.80 11.91
N SER A 61 9.09 4.17 13.12
CA SER A 61 8.82 3.39 14.33
C SER A 61 7.32 3.20 14.61
N MET A 62 6.51 4.25 14.43
CA MET A 62 5.06 4.18 14.60
C MET A 62 4.41 3.27 13.55
N LEU A 63 4.82 3.37 12.29
CA LEU A 63 4.28 2.53 11.21
C LEU A 63 4.67 1.05 11.37
N GLN A 64 5.89 0.77 11.83
CA GLN A 64 6.32 -0.59 12.16
C GLN A 64 5.47 -1.24 13.25
N ASP A 65 4.93 -0.45 14.19
CA ASP A 65 4.00 -0.95 15.22
C ASP A 65 2.56 -1.06 14.70
N MET A 66 2.07 -0.07 13.95
CA MET A 66 0.67 0.02 13.55
C MET A 66 0.32 -0.86 12.33
N MET A 67 1.20 -0.96 11.33
CA MET A 67 0.91 -1.70 10.10
C MET A 67 0.70 -3.21 10.34
N PRO A 68 1.48 -3.91 11.18
CA PRO A 68 1.23 -5.31 11.49
C PRO A 68 -0.13 -5.52 12.17
N LYS A 69 -0.48 -4.66 13.15
CA LYS A 69 -1.76 -4.72 13.88
C LYS A 69 -2.95 -4.48 12.95
N MET A 70 -2.82 -3.47 12.10
CA MET A 70 -3.78 -3.21 11.04
C MET A 70 -3.95 -4.44 10.16
N ASN A 71 -2.86 -5.00 9.62
CA ASN A 71 -2.92 -6.17 8.76
C ASN A 71 -3.54 -7.39 9.45
N GLU A 72 -3.27 -7.60 10.74
CA GLU A 72 -3.88 -8.67 11.53
C GLU A 72 -5.40 -8.53 11.63
N GLU A 73 -5.89 -7.34 12.00
CA GLU A 73 -7.33 -7.05 12.11
C GLU A 73 -8.02 -7.17 10.74
N MET A 74 -7.39 -6.62 9.69
CA MET A 74 -7.89 -6.73 8.31
C MET A 74 -7.95 -8.19 7.84
N SER A 75 -6.93 -8.99 8.15
CA SER A 75 -6.87 -10.41 7.78
C SER A 75 -7.89 -11.25 8.58
N ALA A 76 -8.13 -10.91 9.85
CA ALA A 76 -9.14 -11.57 10.66
C ALA A 76 -10.54 -11.36 10.08
N ILE A 77 -10.87 -10.15 9.62
CA ILE A 77 -12.13 -9.85 8.92
C ILE A 77 -12.24 -10.69 7.64
N GLN A 78 -11.19 -10.76 6.83
CA GLN A 78 -11.21 -11.58 5.60
C GLN A 78 -11.42 -13.07 5.90
N ARG A 79 -10.74 -13.61 6.91
CA ARG A 79 -10.85 -15.03 7.31
C ARG A 79 -12.19 -15.37 7.93
N SER A 80 -12.88 -14.41 8.55
CA SER A 80 -14.19 -14.63 9.17
C SER A 80 -15.29 -15.01 8.17
N GLY A 81 -15.01 -14.99 6.86
CA GLY A 81 -15.99 -15.26 5.82
C GLY A 81 -17.01 -14.13 5.66
N ALA A 82 -16.83 -13.01 6.38
CA ALA A 82 -17.64 -11.83 6.21
C ALA A 82 -17.48 -11.33 4.76
N THR A 83 -18.53 -11.51 3.96
CA THR A 83 -18.72 -10.81 2.67
C THR A 83 -18.92 -9.30 2.86
N ASN A 84 -18.86 -8.83 4.11
CA ASN A 84 -19.16 -7.47 4.49
C ASN A 84 -17.97 -6.55 4.21
N ARG A 85 -17.86 -6.15 2.93
CA ARG A 85 -16.99 -5.08 2.44
C ARG A 85 -17.09 -3.82 3.31
N GLU A 86 -18.24 -3.56 3.92
CA GLU A 86 -18.43 -2.40 4.79
C GLU A 86 -17.62 -2.51 6.08
N ILE A 87 -17.62 -3.66 6.76
CA ILE A 87 -16.81 -3.88 7.97
C ILE A 87 -15.31 -3.73 7.67
N TYR A 88 -14.87 -4.30 6.54
CA TYR A 88 -13.49 -4.11 6.06
C TYR A 88 -13.19 -2.61 5.87
N MET A 89 -14.04 -1.89 5.14
CA MET A 89 -13.83 -0.46 4.88
C MET A 89 -13.85 0.37 6.18
N ILE A 90 -14.75 0.09 7.12
CA ILE A 90 -14.83 0.78 8.41
C ILE A 90 -13.54 0.57 9.20
N THR A 91 -13.07 -0.67 9.28
CA THR A 91 -11.87 -1.02 10.04
C THR A 91 -10.62 -0.41 9.41
N TYR A 92 -10.53 -0.44 8.08
CA TYR A 92 -9.45 0.21 7.34
C TYR A 92 -9.47 1.74 7.55
N ASP A 93 -10.64 2.38 7.43
CA ASP A 93 -10.80 3.83 7.64
C ASP A 93 -10.37 4.23 9.07
N LYS A 94 -10.72 3.41 10.09
CA LYS A 94 -10.31 3.59 11.50
C LYS A 94 -8.79 3.59 11.66
N TRP A 95 -8.09 2.62 11.05
CA TRP A 95 -6.62 2.56 11.12
C TRP A 95 -5.95 3.76 10.44
N LEU A 96 -6.45 4.16 9.27
CA LEU A 96 -5.91 5.34 8.59
C LEU A 96 -6.17 6.64 9.34
N ASP A 97 -7.31 6.77 10.02
CA ASP A 97 -7.57 7.91 10.91
C ASP A 97 -6.62 7.94 12.11
N ALA A 98 -6.34 6.78 12.72
CA ALA A 98 -5.37 6.67 13.79
C ALA A 98 -3.95 7.08 13.33
N ILE A 99 -3.52 6.62 12.16
CA ILE A 99 -2.22 7.00 11.56
C ILE A 99 -2.17 8.52 11.30
N ASP A 100 -3.22 9.09 10.69
CA ASP A 100 -3.27 10.53 10.42
C ASP A 100 -3.19 11.38 11.70
N LYS A 101 -3.80 10.92 12.80
CA LYS A 101 -3.70 11.56 14.11
C LYS A 101 -2.29 11.51 14.68
N GLU A 102 -1.54 10.45 14.44
CA GLU A 102 -0.14 10.40 14.84
C GLU A 102 0.74 11.28 13.96
N TYR A 103 0.47 11.36 12.65
CA TYR A 103 1.15 12.31 11.76
C TYR A 103 0.95 13.75 12.21
N GLU A 104 -0.28 14.14 12.58
CA GLU A 104 -0.58 15.48 13.11
C GLU A 104 0.24 15.84 14.35
N LYS A 105 0.58 14.86 15.20
CA LYS A 105 1.41 15.09 16.40
C LYS A 105 2.89 15.20 16.08
N ILE A 106 3.36 14.55 15.02
CA ILE A 106 4.78 14.51 14.62
C ILE A 106 5.13 15.72 13.75
N PHE A 107 4.22 16.12 12.87
CA PHE A 107 4.41 17.24 11.95
C PHE A 107 4.38 18.57 12.72
N ASP A 108 5.13 19.55 12.24
CA ASP A 108 4.90 20.93 12.65
C ASP A 108 3.64 21.51 11.96
N ASP A 109 3.26 22.71 12.37
CA ASP A 109 2.06 23.39 11.85
C ASP A 109 2.10 23.64 10.34
N ASP A 110 3.26 23.93 9.74
CA ASP A 110 3.37 24.18 8.30
C ASP A 110 3.33 22.87 7.51
N GLN A 111 4.09 21.87 7.96
CA GLN A 111 4.08 20.52 7.41
C GLN A 111 2.66 19.94 7.45
N TRP A 112 1.93 20.10 8.55
CA TRP A 112 0.55 19.64 8.66
C TRP A 112 -0.40 20.40 7.72
N LYS A 113 -0.27 21.73 7.61
CA LYS A 113 -1.03 22.51 6.63
C LYS A 113 -0.77 22.04 5.20
N ARG A 114 0.48 21.70 4.86
CA ARG A 114 0.85 21.14 3.55
C ARG A 114 0.28 19.75 3.36
N TYR A 115 0.33 18.89 4.37
CA TYR A 115 -0.30 17.58 4.38
C TYR A 115 -1.80 17.66 4.06
N LEU A 116 -2.52 18.54 4.75
CA LEU A 116 -3.95 18.73 4.51
C LEU A 116 -4.25 19.22 3.08
N LYS A 117 -3.34 19.92 2.41
CA LYS A 117 -3.51 20.37 1.02
C LYS A 117 -3.09 19.31 -0.02
N SER A 118 -2.34 18.29 0.39
CA SER A 118 -1.83 17.23 -0.49
C SER A 118 -2.93 16.27 -0.96
N ALA A 119 -2.55 15.29 -1.80
CA ALA A 119 -3.44 14.19 -2.17
C ALA A 119 -3.89 13.37 -0.96
N ARG A 120 -2.98 13.11 -0.01
CA ARG A 120 -3.25 12.39 1.23
C ARG A 120 -4.29 13.13 2.09
N GLY A 121 -4.12 14.45 2.24
CA GLY A 121 -5.10 15.29 2.93
C GLY A 121 -6.48 15.32 2.26
N ARG A 122 -6.57 15.18 0.94
CA ARG A 122 -7.87 15.02 0.24
C ARG A 122 -8.53 13.68 0.56
N GLU A 123 -7.77 12.60 0.62
CA GLU A 123 -8.28 11.28 1.00
C GLU A 123 -8.70 11.22 2.47
N LYS A 124 -7.96 11.88 3.37
CA LYS A 124 -8.37 12.10 4.76
C LYS A 124 -9.74 12.75 4.84
N ARG A 125 -9.95 13.89 4.17
CA ARG A 125 -11.26 14.58 4.17
C ARG A 125 -12.39 13.71 3.62
N LYS A 126 -12.12 12.87 2.61
CA LYS A 126 -13.13 11.92 2.10
C LYS A 126 -13.45 10.85 3.13
N ARG A 127 -12.47 10.32 3.86
CA ARG A 127 -12.70 9.40 4.99
C ARG A 127 -13.49 10.05 6.10
N ASP A 128 -13.09 11.24 6.54
CA ASP A 128 -13.77 11.99 7.60
C ASP A 128 -15.26 12.17 7.27
N LYS A 129 -15.59 12.51 6.01
CA LYS A 129 -16.98 12.58 5.52
C LYS A 129 -17.71 11.24 5.57
N ARG A 130 -17.05 10.13 5.21
CA ARG A 130 -17.65 8.79 5.31
C ARG A 130 -17.89 8.40 6.76
N MET A 131 -16.96 8.67 7.66
CA MET A 131 -17.08 8.38 9.08
C MET A 131 -18.21 9.19 9.72
N ALA A 132 -18.25 10.51 9.48
CA ALA A 132 -19.32 11.38 9.97
C ALA A 132 -20.71 10.96 9.45
N LYS A 133 -20.82 10.47 8.21
CA LYS A 133 -22.10 9.96 7.68
C LYS A 133 -22.57 8.71 8.43
N ARG A 134 -21.66 7.85 8.90
CA ARG A 134 -22.00 6.63 9.66
C ARG A 134 -22.43 6.95 11.09
N GLU A 135 -21.81 7.95 11.71
CA GLU A 135 -22.15 8.37 13.10
C GLU A 135 -23.51 9.08 13.21
N ASN A 136 -23.96 9.71 12.12
CA ASN A 136 -25.25 10.41 12.06
C ASN A 136 -26.43 9.50 11.61
N ASN A 137 -26.16 8.22 11.33
CA ASN A 137 -27.15 7.21 10.93
C ASN A 137 -27.41 6.25 12.09
#